data_AF-A0A7C6Y9J9-F1
#
_entry.id   AF-A0A7C6Y9J9-F1
#
_cell.length_a   1.000
_cell.length_b   1.000
_cell.length_c   1.000
_cell.angle_alpha   90.00
_cell.angle_beta   90.00
_cell.angle_gamma   90.00
#
_symmetry.space_group_name_H-M   'P 1'
#
loop_
_entity.id
_entity.type
_entity.pdbx_description
1 polymer ?
#
loop_
_entity_poly.entity_id
_entity_poly.type
_entity_poly.pdbx_seq_one_letter_code
_entity_poly.pdbx_strand_id
1 'polypeptide(L)'
;MDEFIYEFNNSHIEELRTFGKIIKNWRTEIINSFIRIGNRRLSNSAIEGVNSRIKTIIKNANGYNNFKRLRNKIIFSINKNVPIKGTPKK
;
A
#
# COMPACT_ATOMS: atom_id res chain seq x y z
N MET A 1 -18.45 -16.70 -5.12
CA MET A 1 -17.26 -16.00 -5.67
C MET A 1 -16.93 -16.52 -7.06
N ASP A 2 -16.92 -17.84 -7.25
CA ASP A 2 -16.61 -18.44 -8.56
C ASP A 2 -17.67 -18.12 -9.63
N GLU A 3 -18.95 -18.05 -9.23
CA GLU A 3 -20.05 -17.54 -10.08
C GLU A 3 -19.81 -16.12 -10.58
N PHE A 4 -19.50 -15.17 -9.68
CA PHE A 4 -19.15 -13.80 -10.07
C PHE A 4 -17.92 -13.73 -10.96
N ILE A 5 -16.87 -14.51 -10.68
CA ILE A 5 -15.69 -14.58 -11.54
C ILE A 5 -16.08 -15.06 -12.95
N TYR A 6 -16.97 -16.05 -13.04
CA TYR A 6 -17.48 -16.55 -14.31
C TYR A 6 -18.27 -15.46 -15.06
N GLU A 7 -19.19 -14.75 -14.40
CA GLU A 7 -19.94 -13.65 -15.01
C GLU A 7 -19.04 -12.52 -15.50
N PHE A 8 -18.08 -12.09 -14.67
CA PHE A 8 -17.12 -11.04 -15.06
C PHE A 8 -16.27 -11.45 -16.25
N ASN A 9 -15.77 -12.69 -16.27
CA ASN A 9 -14.94 -13.20 -17.37
C ASN A 9 -15.70 -13.37 -18.68
N ASN A 10 -17.02 -13.60 -18.64
CA ASN A 10 -17.87 -13.74 -19.82
C ASN A 10 -18.60 -12.44 -20.20
N SER A 11 -18.35 -11.34 -19.49
CA SER A 11 -18.94 -10.04 -19.81
C SER A 11 -18.51 -9.55 -21.20
N HIS A 12 -19.40 -8.85 -21.89
CA HIS A 12 -19.07 -8.15 -23.14
C HIS A 12 -18.12 -6.98 -22.92
N ILE A 13 -18.06 -6.44 -21.70
CA ILE A 13 -17.21 -5.30 -21.31
C ILE A 13 -15.82 -5.82 -20.95
N GLU A 14 -14.78 -5.27 -21.59
CA GLU A 14 -13.40 -5.73 -21.42
C GLU A 14 -12.85 -5.46 -20.01
N GLU A 15 -13.21 -4.33 -19.43
CA GLU A 15 -12.83 -3.93 -18.08
C GLU A 15 -13.36 -4.92 -17.05
N LEU A 16 -14.57 -5.44 -17.25
CA LEU A 16 -15.17 -6.46 -16.38
C LEU A 16 -14.45 -7.80 -16.53
N ARG A 17 -14.07 -8.19 -17.76
CA ARG A 17 -13.25 -9.40 -17.96
C ARG A 17 -11.89 -9.28 -17.28
N THR A 18 -11.26 -8.11 -17.38
CA THR A 18 -9.99 -7.81 -16.71
C THR A 18 -10.15 -7.86 -15.19
N PHE A 19 -11.24 -7.29 -14.66
CA PHE A 19 -11.57 -7.35 -13.26
C PHE A 19 -11.80 -8.79 -12.75
N GLY A 20 -12.52 -9.62 -13.51
CA GLY A 20 -12.72 -11.04 -13.21
C GLY A 20 -11.40 -11.82 -13.08
N LYS A 21 -10.43 -11.54 -13.98
CA LYS A 21 -9.07 -12.10 -13.88
C LYS A 21 -8.34 -11.66 -12.62
N ILE A 22 -8.45 -10.38 -12.23
CA ILE A 22 -7.85 -9.86 -10.98
C ILE A 22 -8.44 -10.58 -9.77
N ILE A 23 -9.77 -10.69 -9.68
CA ILE A 23 -10.43 -11.38 -8.57
C ILE A 23 -9.96 -12.83 -8.49
N LYS A 24 -9.87 -13.52 -9.63
CA LYS A 24 -9.39 -14.91 -9.68
C LYS A 24 -7.95 -15.05 -9.19
N ASN A 25 -7.06 -14.17 -9.64
CA ASN A 25 -5.63 -14.22 -9.30
C ASN A 25 -5.36 -13.90 -7.82
N TRP A 26 -6.13 -12.98 -7.25
CA TRP A 26 -5.95 -12.49 -5.87
C TRP A 26 -6.99 -13.04 -4.89
N ARG A 27 -7.65 -14.16 -5.24
CA ARG A 27 -8.79 -14.72 -4.50
C ARG A 27 -8.44 -14.94 -3.03
N THR A 28 -7.28 -15.54 -2.75
CA THR A 28 -6.83 -15.87 -1.40
C THR A 28 -6.59 -14.61 -0.58
N GLU A 29 -5.91 -13.61 -1.14
CA GLU A 29 -5.59 -12.35 -0.49
C GLU A 29 -6.85 -11.52 -0.21
N ILE A 30 -7.80 -11.50 -1.16
CA ILE A 30 -9.10 -10.85 -0.99
C ILE A 30 -9.85 -11.49 0.18
N ILE A 31 -9.94 -12.82 0.24
CA ILE A 31 -10.59 -13.53 1.36
C ILE A 31 -9.88 -13.21 2.68
N ASN A 32 -8.55 -13.27 2.69
CA ASN A 32 -7.75 -12.98 3.88
C ASN A 32 -7.93 -11.54 4.37
N SER A 33 -8.22 -10.58 3.48
CA SER A 33 -8.46 -9.17 3.85
C SER A 33 -9.71 -8.95 4.71
N PHE A 34 -10.61 -9.94 4.78
CA PHE A 34 -11.79 -9.92 5.65
C PHE A 34 -11.52 -10.47 7.05
N ILE A 35 -10.39 -11.14 7.27
CA ILE A 35 -10.00 -11.68 8.58
C ILE A 35 -9.82 -10.52 9.58
N ARG A 36 -10.37 -10.70 10.78
CA ARG A 36 -10.23 -9.77 11.91
C ARG A 36 -9.31 -10.35 12.96
N ILE A 37 -8.37 -9.55 13.44
CA ILE A 37 -7.46 -9.89 14.54
C ILE A 37 -7.74 -8.90 15.68
N GLY A 38 -8.09 -9.39 16.87
CA GLY A 38 -8.41 -8.53 18.02
C GLY A 38 -9.53 -7.52 17.72
N ASN A 39 -10.65 -7.99 17.14
CA ASN A 39 -11.79 -7.18 16.69
C ASN A 39 -11.50 -6.12 15.60
N ARG A 40 -10.27 -6.05 15.08
CA ARG A 40 -9.89 -5.11 14.03
C ARG A 40 -9.65 -5.84 12.71
N ARG A 41 -10.24 -5.34 11.62
CA ARG A 41 -9.93 -5.82 10.27
C ARG A 41 -8.57 -5.27 9.84
N LEU A 42 -7.76 -6.12 9.21
CA LEU A 42 -6.52 -5.67 8.59
C LEU A 42 -6.87 -4.83 7.35
N SER A 43 -6.85 -3.50 7.50
CA SER A 43 -7.27 -2.56 6.45
C SER A 43 -6.10 -1.81 5.85
N ASN A 44 -6.18 -1.50 4.56
CA ASN A 44 -5.18 -0.70 3.85
C ASN A 44 -5.11 0.76 4.33
N SER A 45 -6.09 1.24 5.09
CA SER A 45 -6.19 2.64 5.55
C SER A 45 -4.95 3.15 6.29
N ALA A 46 -4.30 2.33 7.12
CA ALA A 46 -3.08 2.71 7.81
C ALA A 46 -1.92 2.94 6.82
N ILE A 47 -1.80 2.07 5.82
CA ILE A 47 -0.79 2.15 4.77
C ILE A 47 -1.06 3.34 3.85
N GLU A 48 -2.32 3.58 3.49
CA GLU A 48 -2.76 4.74 2.70
C GLU A 48 -2.41 6.06 3.39
N GLY A 49 -2.64 6.14 4.71
CA GLY A 49 -2.25 7.29 5.52
C GLY A 49 -0.74 7.55 5.47
N VAL A 50 0.08 6.49 5.53
CA VAL A 50 1.54 6.60 5.38
C VAL A 50 1.93 7.06 3.98
N ASN A 51 1.36 6.46 2.93
CA ASN A 51 1.62 6.82 1.54
C ASN A 51 1.26 8.28 1.22
N SER A 52 0.15 8.77 1.78
CA SER A 52 -0.25 10.18 1.65
C SER A 52 0.81 11.13 2.22
N ARG A 53 1.33 10.84 3.42
CA ARG A 53 2.42 11.63 4.04
C ARG A 53 3.70 11.61 3.20
N ILE A 54 4.05 10.45 2.64
CA ILE A 54 5.21 10.32 1.73
C ILE A 54 5.03 11.20 0.50
N LYS A 55 3.85 11.16 -0.14
CA LYS A 55 3.54 12.02 -1.29
C LYS A 55 3.68 13.50 -0.94
N THR A 56 3.21 13.93 0.24
CA THR A 56 3.39 15.30 0.73
C THR A 56 4.87 15.67 0.88
N ILE A 57 5.71 14.78 1.42
CA ILE A 57 7.17 15.02 1.56
C ILE A 57 7.84 15.22 0.20
N ILE A 58 7.46 14.42 -0.80
CA ILE A 58 7.99 14.50 -2.16
C ILE A 58 7.51 15.79 -2.84
N LYS A 59 6.21 16.09 -2.75
CA LYS A 59 5.62 17.30 -3.32
C LYS A 59 6.23 18.57 -2.74
N ASN A 60 6.38 18.65 -1.41
CA ASN A 60 6.97 19.81 -0.74
C ASN A 60 8.45 20.05 -1.09
N ALA A 61 9.15 19.04 -1.62
CA ALA A 61 10.53 19.17 -2.05
C ALA A 61 10.68 19.44 -3.56
N ASN A 62 9.57 19.52 -4.30
CA ASN A 62 9.55 19.55 -5.77
C ASN A 62 10.29 18.36 -6.40
N GLY A 63 10.13 17.18 -5.78
CA GLY A 63 10.83 15.96 -6.19
C GLY A 63 12.14 15.71 -5.42
N TYR A 64 12.74 14.54 -5.65
CA TYR A 64 14.04 14.15 -5.06
C TYR A 64 14.87 13.43 -6.11
N ASN A 65 16.12 13.88 -6.28
CA ASN A 65 17.10 13.20 -7.16
C ASN A 65 17.92 12.14 -6.41
N ASN A 66 17.97 12.22 -5.07
CA ASN A 66 18.73 11.28 -4.22
C ASN A 66 17.78 10.41 -3.38
N PHE A 67 17.66 9.13 -3.77
CA PHE A 67 16.80 8.18 -3.08
C PHE A 67 17.20 7.94 -1.62
N LYS A 68 18.50 7.87 -1.31
CA LYS A 68 19.00 7.66 0.06
C LYS A 68 18.54 8.79 0.99
N ARG A 69 18.58 10.03 0.50
CA ARG A 69 18.10 11.20 1.23
C ARG A 69 16.58 11.16 1.44
N LEU A 70 15.82 10.82 0.40
CA LEU A 70 14.36 10.66 0.48
C LEU A 70 13.99 9.59 1.54
N ARG A 71 14.59 8.39 1.44
CA ARG A 71 14.36 7.29 2.39
C ARG A 71 14.62 7.71 3.84
N ASN A 72 15.76 8.35 4.11
CA ASN A 72 16.10 8.80 5.45
C ASN A 72 15.08 9.81 6.00
N LYS A 73 14.61 10.75 5.16
CA LYS A 73 13.62 11.74 5.55
C LYS A 73 12.24 11.12 5.81
N ILE A 74 11.83 10.16 4.96
CA ILE A 74 10.59 9.39 5.14
C ILE A 74 10.61 8.66 6.49
N ILE A 75 11.65 7.86 6.76
CA ILE A 75 11.79 7.10 8.01
C ILE A 75 11.77 8.03 9.23
N PHE A 76 12.50 9.14 9.16
CA PHE A 76 12.55 10.13 10.23
C PHE A 76 11.18 10.78 10.48
N SER A 77 10.48 11.17 9.42
CA SER A 77 9.19 11.84 9.54
C SER A 77 8.07 10.92 10.02
N ILE A 78 8.11 9.64 9.67
CA ILE A 78 7.05 8.68 9.98
C ILE A 78 7.15 8.16 11.41
N ASN A 79 8.37 7.84 11.86
CA ASN A 79 8.58 7.26 13.18
C ASN A 79 8.74 8.37 14.22
N LYS A 80 7.73 8.57 15.07
CA LYS A 80 7.87 9.46 16.24
C LYS A 80 8.80 8.80 17.26
N ASN A 81 9.79 9.53 17.78
CA ASN A 81 10.70 9.13 18.88
C ASN A 81 11.79 8.09 18.56
N VAL A 82 12.36 8.09 17.35
CA VAL A 82 13.57 7.29 17.09
C VAL A 82 14.81 8.17 17.30
N PRO A 83 15.68 7.90 18.30
CA PRO A 83 16.93 8.63 18.45
C PRO A 83 17.78 8.48 17.20
N ILE A 84 18.36 9.58 16.72
CA ILE A 84 19.38 9.52 15.68
C ILE A 84 20.59 8.79 16.29
N LYS A 85 20.79 7.51 15.94
CA LYS A 85 22.11 6.90 16.08
C LYS A 85 23.00 7.59 15.04
N GLY A 86 23.53 8.76 15.40
CA GLY A 86 24.59 9.39 14.63
C GLY A 86 25.67 8.34 14.45
N THR A 87 26.09 8.12 13.21
CA THR A 87 27.29 7.32 12.95
C THR A 87 28.38 7.82 13.87
N PRO A 88 28.97 6.98 14.75
CA PRO A 88 30.06 7.41 15.59
C PRO A 88 31.14 7.95 14.67
N LYS A 89 31.53 9.21 14.89
CA LYS A 89 32.69 9.78 14.22
C LYS A 89 33.89 8.90 14.60
N LYS A 90 34.58 8.36 13.59
CA LYS A 90 35.97 7.94 13.78
C LYS A 90 36.81 9.19 13.98
#